data_AF-A0A0A2L0C5-F1
#
_entry.id   AF-A0A0A2L0C5-F1
#
_cell.length_a   1.000
_cell.length_b   1.000
_cell.length_c   1.000
_cell.angle_alpha   90.00
_cell.angle_beta   90.00
_cell.angle_gamma   90.00
#
_symmetry.space_group_name_H-M   'P 1'
#
loop_
_entity.id
_entity.type
_entity.pdbx_description
1 polymer ?
#
loop_
_entity_poly.entity_id
_entity_poly.type
_entity_poly.pdbx_seq_one_letter_code
_entity_poly.pdbx_strand_id
1 'polypeptide(L)'
;MTMLMQSQSTGENILLIQGADVLRQLLNTFPLAAMKDFVTFWLATGANLALAEPFTEKCTENMTHLFTSFSQEDNWHFAYAQRLTQNSRETLHFSSTSDIETFSAQFLDQKFRWESLGIFLSAVSRAAIDISFFPPLFKTEKDQFVLRKLSTKLSDLALDIALSLDCLNDLQLVLQYENFIVHTHVDGDQSYHSWSRLGDVVSSMFALGYHENVEKTKPPIPAFLAELRKTAWATTYSADKNVAIFLGRPPRMSKRFCHFQVPFTPTSSDQVWDTSHVEDEVVRWKTDTPICYRSGIRWATLCSALKEDVLELLRSKHRENFNQKASIIRQKAETQWANLPPRFRLSGTLKECTGDAFERDLLASIRLDQLHVLFLLQLAFLDTLTAPNPSIIDISDQMLSLVVDAILLRDQLVNSGTGLVWKIAHFGLPAAGIILLSMLKQHRTLTEGRSSWSKTILNLGIFVAQVQVGSIVRRGDPNYALIFKATQTIERFLESIHREGIRSPTQLPSHPGEDDDWAAFFSQDLCDFETDFWENLAYHPSLLVSDPSLPPI
;
A
#
# COMPACT_ATOMS: atom_id res chain seq x y z
N MET A 1 -21.17 -15.73 40.25
CA MET A 1 -19.82 -15.88 39.67
C MET A 1 -19.38 -17.35 39.69
N THR A 2 -20.24 -18.27 39.27
CA THR A 2 -19.91 -19.71 39.09
C THR A 2 -21.12 -20.36 38.44
N MET A 3 -21.13 -20.40 37.10
CA MET A 3 -21.94 -21.24 36.19
C MET A 3 -22.16 -20.45 34.89
N LEU A 4 -21.12 -20.35 34.08
CA LEU A 4 -21.15 -20.12 32.62
C LEU A 4 -19.71 -20.20 32.06
N MET A 5 -18.91 -21.15 32.56
CA MET A 5 -17.65 -21.55 31.94
C MET A 5 -17.83 -22.96 31.39
N GLN A 6 -18.60 -23.07 30.31
CA GLN A 6 -18.56 -24.27 29.47
C GLN A 6 -17.57 -24.00 28.32
N SER A 7 -16.48 -24.77 28.37
CA SER A 7 -15.42 -24.97 27.36
C SER A 7 -14.99 -23.76 26.52
N GLN A 8 -14.33 -22.78 27.13
CA GLN A 8 -13.38 -21.94 26.40
C GLN A 8 -12.01 -22.60 26.49
N SER A 9 -11.31 -22.75 25.38
CA SER A 9 -9.93 -23.26 25.40
C SER A 9 -9.06 -22.36 26.30
N THR A 10 -8.06 -22.93 27.00
CA THR A 10 -7.18 -22.15 27.89
C THR A 10 -6.51 -20.98 27.15
N GLY A 11 -6.29 -21.11 25.83
CA GLY A 11 -5.75 -20.05 24.98
C GLY A 11 -6.69 -18.86 24.75
N GLU A 12 -7.98 -19.10 24.47
CA GLU A 12 -8.99 -18.04 24.32
C GLU A 12 -9.08 -17.16 25.58
N ASN A 13 -8.99 -17.79 26.75
CA ASN A 13 -9.08 -17.08 28.03
C ASN A 13 -7.86 -16.15 28.24
N ILE A 14 -6.67 -16.56 27.80
CA ILE A 14 -5.45 -15.74 27.88
C ILE A 14 -5.55 -14.52 26.95
N LEU A 15 -5.97 -14.72 25.69
CA LEU A 15 -6.14 -13.62 24.74
C LEU A 15 -7.17 -12.60 25.23
N LEU A 16 -8.29 -13.08 25.79
CA LEU A 16 -9.31 -12.22 26.38
C LEU A 16 -8.76 -11.36 27.52
N ILE A 17 -7.99 -11.96 28.44
CA ILE A 17 -7.37 -11.24 29.55
C ILE A 17 -6.41 -10.17 29.02
N GLN A 18 -5.56 -10.53 28.05
CA GLN A 18 -4.63 -9.58 27.42
C GLN A 18 -5.37 -8.44 26.71
N GLY A 19 -6.44 -8.74 25.97
CA GLY A 19 -7.30 -7.75 25.32
C GLY A 19 -7.92 -6.78 26.33
N ALA A 20 -8.46 -7.30 27.43
CA ALA A 20 -9.04 -6.49 28.51
C ALA A 20 -7.99 -5.58 29.18
N ASP A 21 -6.79 -6.11 29.44
CA ASP A 21 -5.70 -5.35 30.07
C ASP A 21 -5.19 -4.21 29.18
N VAL A 22 -4.98 -4.49 27.88
CA VAL A 22 -4.54 -3.46 26.93
C VAL A 22 -5.63 -2.42 26.70
N LEU A 23 -6.90 -2.84 26.65
CA LEU A 23 -8.03 -1.91 26.61
C LEU A 23 -8.04 -0.97 27.80
N ARG A 24 -7.89 -1.50 29.03
CA ARG A 24 -7.78 -0.69 30.25
C ARG A 24 -6.60 0.28 30.16
N GLN A 25 -5.43 -0.20 29.72
CA GLN A 25 -4.25 0.64 29.57
C GLN A 25 -4.52 1.79 28.58
N LEU A 26 -5.10 1.50 27.41
CA LEU A 26 -5.39 2.49 26.38
C LEU A 26 -6.35 3.56 26.90
N LEU A 27 -7.49 3.18 27.48
CA LEU A 27 -8.51 4.14 27.93
C LEU A 27 -8.10 4.93 29.17
N ASN A 28 -7.22 4.38 30.01
CA ASN A 28 -6.62 5.14 31.12
C ASN A 28 -5.56 6.15 30.62
N THR A 29 -4.96 5.90 29.45
CA THR A 29 -3.90 6.77 28.90
C THR A 29 -4.49 7.85 28.00
N PHE A 30 -5.45 7.50 27.15
CA PHE A 30 -6.02 8.37 26.13
C PHE A 30 -7.53 8.46 26.28
N PRO A 31 -8.10 9.67 26.43
CA PRO A 31 -9.54 9.84 26.53
C PRO A 31 -10.25 9.35 25.27
N LEU A 32 -11.25 8.48 25.45
CA LEU A 32 -12.01 7.94 24.33
C LEU A 32 -12.67 9.01 23.45
N ALA A 33 -13.25 10.04 24.08
CA ALA A 33 -13.88 11.14 23.36
C ALA A 33 -12.86 11.85 22.44
N ALA A 34 -11.64 12.07 22.91
CA ALA A 34 -10.57 12.66 22.11
C ALA A 34 -10.12 11.73 20.97
N MET A 35 -10.12 10.41 21.16
CA MET A 35 -9.85 9.44 20.08
C MET A 35 -10.95 9.44 19.03
N LYS A 36 -12.23 9.56 19.43
CA LYS A 36 -13.35 9.74 18.51
C LYS A 36 -13.17 11.03 17.69
N ASP A 37 -12.98 12.17 18.35
CA ASP A 37 -12.79 13.46 17.68
C ASP A 37 -11.60 13.45 16.72
N PHE A 38 -10.54 12.72 17.09
CA PHE A 38 -9.36 12.55 16.24
C PHE A 38 -9.64 11.77 14.96
N VAL A 39 -10.38 10.65 15.06
CA VAL A 39 -10.79 9.88 13.87
C VAL A 39 -11.77 10.69 13.03
N THR A 40 -12.73 11.39 13.63
CA THR A 40 -13.64 12.29 12.90
C THR A 40 -12.87 13.39 12.16
N PHE A 41 -11.86 13.99 12.79
CA PHE A 41 -10.99 14.98 12.16
C PHE A 41 -10.22 14.38 10.97
N TRP A 42 -9.69 13.16 11.13
CA TRP A 42 -9.02 12.44 10.04
C TRP A 42 -9.97 12.15 8.87
N LEU A 43 -11.18 11.65 9.13
CA LEU A 43 -12.21 11.42 8.11
C LEU A 43 -12.57 12.71 7.35
N ALA A 44 -12.64 13.85 8.05
CA ALA A 44 -12.92 15.15 7.44
C ALA A 44 -11.84 15.63 6.44
N THR A 45 -10.64 15.03 6.47
CA THR A 45 -9.60 15.28 5.44
C THR A 45 -9.86 14.57 4.11
N GLY A 46 -10.84 13.65 4.07
CA GLY A 46 -11.10 12.74 2.95
C GLY A 46 -10.41 11.37 3.08
N ALA A 47 -9.54 11.19 4.08
CA ALA A 47 -8.94 9.89 4.40
C ALA A 47 -9.99 8.93 4.98
N ASN A 48 -9.80 7.62 4.75
CA ASN A 48 -10.56 6.56 5.41
C ASN A 48 -9.76 5.25 5.33
N LEU A 49 -10.24 4.22 6.04
CA LEU A 49 -9.84 2.84 5.85
C LEU A 49 -10.44 2.35 4.52
N ALA A 50 -9.62 1.86 3.59
CA ALA A 50 -10.04 1.71 2.20
C ALA A 50 -11.12 0.64 1.98
N LEU A 51 -11.02 -0.49 2.69
CA LEU A 51 -12.01 -1.58 2.64
C LEU A 51 -13.10 -1.38 3.71
N ALA A 52 -12.74 -0.83 4.87
CA ALA A 52 -13.69 -0.54 5.95
C ALA A 52 -14.44 0.80 5.78
N GLU A 53 -14.24 1.53 4.67
CA GLU A 53 -14.84 2.84 4.37
C GLU A 53 -16.32 2.95 4.80
N PRO A 54 -17.20 1.97 4.48
CA PRO A 54 -18.62 2.06 4.82
C PRO A 54 -18.94 1.94 6.32
N PHE A 55 -17.97 1.50 7.12
CA PHE A 55 -18.13 1.15 8.53
C PHE A 55 -17.31 2.03 9.47
N THR A 56 -16.24 2.69 9.02
CA THR A 56 -15.32 3.45 9.89
C THR A 56 -16.04 4.53 10.70
N GLU A 57 -16.83 5.38 10.06
CA GLU A 57 -17.58 6.44 10.72
C GLU A 57 -18.60 5.86 11.70
N LYS A 58 -19.39 4.87 11.26
CA LYS A 58 -20.38 4.18 12.10
C LYS A 58 -19.73 3.57 13.35
N CYS A 59 -18.59 2.89 13.22
CA CYS A 59 -17.85 2.31 14.35
C CYS A 59 -17.31 3.39 15.29
N THR A 60 -16.86 4.52 14.73
CA THR A 60 -16.31 5.66 15.48
C THR A 60 -17.39 6.37 16.30
N GLU A 61 -18.56 6.64 15.71
CA GLU A 61 -19.65 7.34 16.38
C GLU A 61 -20.22 6.54 17.55
N ASN A 62 -20.36 5.23 17.36
CA ASN A 62 -21.01 4.32 18.31
C ASN A 62 -20.10 3.87 19.45
N MET A 63 -18.79 4.09 19.35
CA MET A 63 -17.82 3.70 20.38
C MET A 63 -18.09 4.35 21.74
N THR A 64 -18.56 5.61 21.76
CA THR A 64 -18.80 6.34 23.01
C THR A 64 -20.01 5.83 23.80
N HIS A 65 -21.03 5.29 23.13
CA HIS A 65 -22.25 4.78 23.77
C HIS A 65 -22.04 3.53 24.61
N LEU A 66 -20.87 2.94 24.45
CA LEU A 66 -20.60 1.61 24.90
C LEU A 66 -19.80 1.59 26.22
N PHE A 67 -19.00 2.63 26.50
CA PHE A 67 -18.27 2.78 27.76
C PHE A 67 -19.07 3.52 28.85
N THR A 68 -20.23 4.09 28.51
CA THR A 68 -21.11 4.74 29.51
C THR A 68 -21.82 3.73 30.41
N SER A 69 -21.96 2.47 29.99
CA SER A 69 -22.75 1.45 30.70
C SER A 69 -21.99 0.74 31.83
N PHE A 70 -20.65 0.64 31.73
CA PHE A 70 -19.83 -0.19 32.64
C PHE A 70 -18.77 0.59 33.45
N SER A 71 -18.65 1.91 33.26
CA SER A 71 -17.55 2.71 33.84
C SER A 71 -17.50 2.76 35.37
N GLN A 72 -18.51 2.25 36.08
CA GLN A 72 -18.60 2.26 37.54
C GLN A 72 -18.12 0.96 38.22
N GLU A 73 -17.76 -0.09 37.47
CA GLU A 73 -17.28 -1.36 38.03
C GLU A 73 -15.75 -1.42 38.07
N ASP A 74 -15.14 -1.93 39.15
CA ASP A 74 -13.68 -2.07 39.29
C ASP A 74 -13.04 -2.93 38.17
N ASN A 75 -13.79 -3.87 37.62
CA ASN A 75 -13.37 -4.80 36.55
C ASN A 75 -14.09 -4.56 35.22
N TRP A 76 -14.52 -3.33 34.95
CA TRP A 76 -15.28 -2.96 33.75
C TRP A 76 -14.67 -3.49 32.44
N HIS A 77 -13.33 -3.49 32.35
CA HIS A 77 -12.58 -3.90 31.17
C HIS A 77 -12.75 -5.39 30.87
N PHE A 78 -12.81 -6.26 31.88
CA PHE A 78 -13.09 -7.69 31.70
C PHE A 78 -14.53 -7.94 31.30
N ALA A 79 -15.49 -7.31 31.98
CA ALA A 79 -16.91 -7.42 31.63
C ALA A 79 -17.16 -6.99 30.19
N TYR A 80 -16.48 -5.91 29.78
CA TYR A 80 -16.57 -5.39 28.44
C TYR A 80 -15.91 -6.30 27.39
N ALA A 81 -14.70 -6.80 27.64
CA ALA A 81 -14.05 -7.80 26.78
C ALA A 81 -14.90 -9.07 26.62
N GLN A 82 -15.54 -9.55 27.70
CA GLN A 82 -16.48 -10.68 27.65
C GLN A 82 -17.69 -10.37 26.76
N ARG A 83 -18.26 -9.18 26.89
CA ARG A 83 -19.40 -8.75 26.07
C ARG A 83 -19.04 -8.63 24.59
N LEU A 84 -17.90 -8.03 24.26
CA LEU A 84 -17.39 -7.99 22.89
C LEU A 84 -17.25 -9.40 22.32
N THR A 85 -16.70 -10.33 23.11
CA THR A 85 -16.53 -11.73 22.70
C THR A 85 -17.86 -12.43 22.48
N GLN A 86 -18.84 -12.21 23.34
CA GLN A 86 -20.20 -12.75 23.16
C GLN A 86 -20.82 -12.22 21.87
N ASN A 87 -20.76 -10.90 21.64
CA ASN A 87 -21.26 -10.28 20.42
C ASN A 87 -20.51 -10.79 19.18
N SER A 88 -19.19 -10.97 19.25
CA SER A 88 -18.36 -11.51 18.15
C SER A 88 -18.65 -12.98 17.81
N ARG A 89 -19.30 -13.75 18.70
CA ARG A 89 -19.75 -15.12 18.39
C ARG A 89 -21.08 -15.15 17.63
N GLU A 90 -21.86 -14.07 17.70
CA GLU A 90 -23.17 -14.02 17.02
C GLU A 90 -22.98 -13.95 15.50
N THR A 91 -23.82 -14.67 14.75
CA THR A 91 -23.74 -14.66 13.28
C THR A 91 -24.30 -13.35 12.72
N LEU A 92 -23.65 -12.80 11.69
CA LEU A 92 -24.19 -11.67 10.94
C LEU A 92 -25.26 -12.16 9.96
N HIS A 93 -26.50 -11.73 10.17
CA HIS A 93 -27.64 -12.13 9.36
C HIS A 93 -27.91 -11.12 8.24
N PHE A 94 -28.23 -11.61 7.05
CA PHE A 94 -28.66 -10.79 5.93
C PHE A 94 -29.60 -11.57 5.01
N SER A 95 -30.43 -10.86 4.27
CA SER A 95 -31.22 -11.36 3.15
C SER A 95 -30.90 -10.54 1.89
N SER A 96 -31.42 -10.97 0.74
CA SER A 96 -31.24 -10.26 -0.53
C SER A 96 -31.76 -8.81 -0.51
N THR A 97 -32.61 -8.46 0.45
CA THR A 97 -33.21 -7.12 0.61
C THR A 97 -32.60 -6.33 1.75
N SER A 98 -31.60 -6.86 2.47
CA SER A 98 -30.94 -6.12 3.55
C SER A 98 -30.18 -4.92 2.98
N ASP A 99 -30.28 -3.79 3.68
CA ASP A 99 -29.46 -2.61 3.43
C ASP A 99 -28.25 -2.57 4.38
N ILE A 100 -27.35 -1.62 4.11
CA ILE A 100 -26.12 -1.47 4.89
C ILE A 100 -26.42 -0.98 6.31
N GLU A 101 -27.49 -0.21 6.53
CA GLU A 101 -27.95 0.26 7.83
C GLU A 101 -28.34 -0.92 8.73
N THR A 102 -29.22 -1.79 8.25
CA THR A 102 -29.69 -2.98 8.97
C THR A 102 -28.55 -3.97 9.20
N PHE A 103 -27.67 -4.14 8.22
CA PHE A 103 -26.46 -4.95 8.38
C PHE A 103 -25.55 -4.38 9.48
N SER A 104 -25.29 -3.07 9.44
CA SER A 104 -24.41 -2.40 10.41
C SER A 104 -24.96 -2.42 11.83
N ALA A 105 -26.27 -2.27 12.00
CA ALA A 105 -26.93 -2.30 13.31
C ALA A 105 -26.69 -3.61 14.11
N GLN A 106 -26.20 -4.68 13.47
CA GLN A 106 -25.84 -5.93 14.14
C GLN A 106 -24.50 -5.89 14.88
N PHE A 107 -23.66 -4.87 14.63
CA PHE A 107 -22.34 -4.73 15.24
C PHE A 107 -22.04 -3.32 15.74
N LEU A 108 -23.08 -2.52 15.97
CA LEU A 108 -23.03 -1.17 16.53
C LEU A 108 -23.72 -1.11 17.91
N ASP A 109 -23.64 0.04 18.58
CA ASP A 109 -24.23 0.30 19.89
C ASP A 109 -23.92 -0.81 20.93
N GLN A 110 -24.97 -1.42 21.49
CA GLN A 110 -24.91 -2.45 22.51
C GLN A 110 -24.49 -3.83 21.94
N LYS A 111 -24.43 -3.97 20.61
CA LYS A 111 -23.99 -5.16 19.86
C LYS A 111 -22.57 -5.03 19.31
N PHE A 112 -21.83 -4.02 19.74
CA PHE A 112 -20.46 -3.79 19.31
C PHE A 112 -19.59 -5.04 19.52
N ARG A 113 -18.73 -5.33 18.56
CA ARG A 113 -17.92 -6.55 18.48
C ARG A 113 -16.43 -6.21 18.55
N TRP A 114 -15.57 -7.22 18.76
CA TRP A 114 -14.13 -7.03 18.62
C TRP A 114 -13.75 -6.51 17.25
N GLU A 115 -14.45 -6.94 16.20
CA GLU A 115 -14.25 -6.48 14.84
C GLU A 115 -14.49 -4.97 14.70
N SER A 116 -15.60 -4.46 15.25
CA SER A 116 -15.93 -3.02 15.26
C SER A 116 -14.90 -2.21 16.05
N LEU A 117 -14.41 -2.76 17.19
CA LEU A 117 -13.36 -2.14 17.98
C LEU A 117 -12.04 -2.09 17.21
N GLY A 118 -11.66 -3.19 16.56
CA GLY A 118 -10.46 -3.27 15.75
C GLY A 118 -10.48 -2.29 14.57
N ILE A 119 -11.64 -2.11 13.90
CA ILE A 119 -11.80 -1.13 12.81
C ILE A 119 -11.54 0.29 13.34
N PHE A 120 -12.18 0.66 14.46
CA PHE A 120 -11.94 1.96 15.09
C PHE A 120 -10.45 2.16 15.46
N LEU A 121 -9.83 1.16 16.09
CA LEU A 121 -8.41 1.26 16.51
C LEU A 121 -7.44 1.29 15.33
N SER A 122 -7.79 0.64 14.22
CA SER A 122 -7.05 0.73 12.97
C SER A 122 -7.16 2.15 12.39
N ALA A 123 -8.34 2.77 12.46
CA ALA A 123 -8.54 4.17 12.08
C ALA A 123 -7.73 5.13 12.99
N VAL A 124 -7.73 4.93 14.32
CA VAL A 124 -6.87 5.70 15.25
C VAL A 124 -5.40 5.57 14.88
N SER A 125 -4.95 4.34 14.56
CA SER A 125 -3.55 4.08 14.19
C SER A 125 -3.18 4.77 12.88
N ARG A 126 -4.05 4.71 11.85
CA ARG A 126 -3.87 5.38 10.56
C ARG A 126 -3.92 6.91 10.69
N ALA A 127 -4.86 7.44 11.45
CA ALA A 127 -4.92 8.87 11.77
C ALA A 127 -3.64 9.34 12.47
N ALA A 128 -3.09 8.54 13.40
CA ALA A 128 -1.82 8.84 14.09
C ALA A 128 -0.57 8.73 13.19
N ILE A 129 -0.70 8.24 11.96
CA ILE A 129 0.35 8.28 10.94
C ILE A 129 0.18 9.52 10.07
N ASP A 130 -1.06 9.82 9.66
CA ASP A 130 -1.35 10.87 8.70
C ASP A 130 -1.39 12.27 9.34
N ILE A 131 -1.74 12.38 10.62
CA ILE A 131 -1.86 13.65 11.34
C ILE A 131 -0.73 13.80 12.34
N SER A 132 0.14 14.79 12.09
CA SER A 132 1.30 15.07 12.93
C SER A 132 0.99 15.84 14.22
N PHE A 133 -0.19 16.46 14.32
CA PHE A 133 -0.52 17.35 15.45
C PHE A 133 -2.00 17.27 15.83
N PHE A 134 -2.27 16.76 17.04
CA PHE A 134 -3.61 16.74 17.64
C PHE A 134 -3.53 16.89 19.17
N PRO A 135 -3.44 18.13 19.69
CA PRO A 135 -3.20 18.41 21.12
C PRO A 135 -4.14 17.74 22.13
N PRO A 136 -5.43 17.48 21.81
CA PRO A 136 -6.31 16.76 22.74
C PRO A 136 -5.85 15.34 23.08
N LEU A 137 -5.03 14.69 22.22
CA LEU A 137 -4.50 13.34 22.46
C LEU A 137 -2.99 13.31 22.69
N PHE A 138 -2.23 14.05 21.89
CA PHE A 138 -0.77 14.02 21.95
C PHE A 138 -0.19 15.40 21.69
N LYS A 139 0.81 15.75 22.50
CA LYS A 139 1.58 17.00 22.36
C LYS A 139 3.00 16.74 21.89
N THR A 140 3.46 15.51 22.05
CA THR A 140 4.81 15.08 21.66
C THR A 140 4.72 13.87 20.72
N GLU A 141 5.76 13.70 19.90
CA GLU A 141 5.89 12.51 19.03
C GLU A 141 5.92 11.21 19.83
N LYS A 142 6.44 11.26 21.07
CA LYS A 142 6.44 10.12 21.98
C LYS A 142 5.01 9.71 22.36
N ASP A 143 4.14 10.67 22.66
CA ASP A 143 2.75 10.38 23.02
C ASP A 143 1.99 9.83 21.81
N GLN A 144 2.20 10.41 20.63
CA GLN A 144 1.65 9.91 19.36
C GLN A 144 2.10 8.48 19.07
N PHE A 145 3.39 8.19 19.28
CA PHE A 145 3.93 6.84 19.15
C PHE A 145 3.29 5.86 20.14
N VAL A 146 3.09 6.27 21.40
CA VAL A 146 2.43 5.43 22.42
C VAL A 146 0.97 5.17 22.06
N LEU A 147 0.23 6.18 21.58
CA LEU A 147 -1.15 6.04 21.09
C LEU A 147 -1.20 5.02 19.95
N ARG A 148 -0.35 5.20 18.93
CA ARG A 148 -0.27 4.29 17.78
C ARG A 148 0.05 2.87 18.23
N LYS A 149 1.09 2.69 19.06
CA LYS A 149 1.50 1.38 19.57
C LYS A 149 0.41 0.66 20.35
N LEU A 150 -0.28 1.35 21.26
CA LEU A 150 -1.35 0.75 22.05
C LEU A 150 -2.58 0.44 21.19
N SER A 151 -2.92 1.33 20.25
CA SER A 151 -4.06 1.14 19.34
C SER A 151 -3.81 -0.03 18.39
N THR A 152 -2.62 -0.13 17.77
CA THR A 152 -2.22 -1.26 16.95
C THR A 152 -2.24 -2.56 17.75
N LYS A 153 -1.65 -2.58 18.94
CA LYS A 153 -1.64 -3.77 19.80
C LYS A 153 -3.04 -4.25 20.18
N LEU A 154 -3.95 -3.33 20.49
CA LEU A 154 -5.33 -3.70 20.80
C LEU A 154 -6.12 -4.12 19.55
N SER A 155 -5.83 -3.53 18.38
CA SER A 155 -6.36 -3.98 17.09
C SER A 155 -5.93 -5.42 16.78
N ASP A 156 -4.65 -5.76 17.04
CA ASP A 156 -4.12 -7.11 16.89
C ASP A 156 -4.85 -8.11 17.79
N LEU A 157 -4.96 -7.78 19.09
CA LEU A 157 -5.68 -8.63 20.03
C LEU A 157 -7.17 -8.77 19.66
N ALA A 158 -7.81 -7.70 19.20
CA ALA A 158 -9.19 -7.74 18.74
C ALA A 158 -9.35 -8.70 17.55
N LEU A 159 -8.44 -8.66 16.59
CA LEU A 159 -8.41 -9.55 15.44
C LEU A 159 -8.13 -11.01 15.86
N ASP A 160 -7.10 -11.23 16.68
CA ASP A 160 -6.71 -12.57 17.15
C ASP A 160 -7.83 -13.22 17.97
N ILE A 161 -8.47 -12.47 18.87
CA ILE A 161 -9.64 -12.94 19.62
C ILE A 161 -10.77 -13.26 18.65
N ALA A 162 -11.12 -12.37 17.72
CA ALA A 162 -12.21 -12.60 16.79
C ALA A 162 -11.97 -13.86 15.94
N LEU A 163 -10.78 -14.04 15.37
CA LEU A 163 -10.43 -15.21 14.56
C LEU A 163 -10.40 -16.50 15.39
N SER A 164 -10.00 -16.43 16.67
CA SER A 164 -9.99 -17.61 17.57
C SER A 164 -11.37 -18.20 17.85
N LEU A 165 -12.45 -17.46 17.55
CA LEU A 165 -13.83 -17.92 17.70
C LEU A 165 -14.28 -18.89 16.60
N ASP A 166 -13.47 -19.08 15.55
CA ASP A 166 -13.74 -20.00 14.43
C ASP A 166 -15.10 -19.76 13.74
N CYS A 167 -15.51 -18.49 13.65
CA CYS A 167 -16.78 -18.05 13.06
C CYS A 167 -16.56 -17.00 11.96
N LEU A 168 -15.64 -17.30 11.04
CA LEU A 168 -15.15 -16.39 10.00
C LEU A 168 -16.30 -15.71 9.23
N ASN A 169 -16.31 -14.38 9.16
CA ASN A 169 -17.35 -13.58 8.50
C ASN A 169 -16.80 -12.36 7.75
N ASP A 170 -17.68 -11.66 7.02
CA ASP A 170 -17.34 -10.49 6.21
C ASP A 170 -16.60 -9.39 7.00
N LEU A 171 -17.03 -9.10 8.23
CA LEU A 171 -16.47 -8.02 9.05
C LEU A 171 -15.08 -8.39 9.60
N GLN A 172 -14.83 -9.66 9.90
CA GLN A 172 -13.51 -10.15 10.31
C GLN A 172 -12.50 -10.04 9.17
N LEU A 173 -12.88 -10.34 7.93
CA LEU A 173 -11.99 -10.14 6.79
C LEU A 173 -11.69 -8.66 6.56
N VAL A 174 -12.70 -7.80 6.67
CA VAL A 174 -12.52 -6.34 6.59
C VAL A 174 -11.50 -5.87 7.63
N LEU A 175 -11.66 -6.25 8.90
CA LEU A 175 -10.68 -5.93 9.93
C LEU A 175 -9.30 -6.52 9.62
N GLN A 176 -9.22 -7.77 9.17
CA GLN A 176 -7.95 -8.44 8.89
C GLN A 176 -7.16 -7.70 7.80
N TYR A 177 -7.83 -7.21 6.75
CA TYR A 177 -7.21 -6.41 5.71
C TYR A 177 -6.72 -5.05 6.23
N GLU A 178 -7.55 -4.32 6.98
CA GLU A 178 -7.15 -3.02 7.54
C GLU A 178 -6.01 -3.15 8.55
N ASN A 179 -6.01 -4.22 9.34
CA ASN A 179 -4.91 -4.54 10.24
C ASN A 179 -3.61 -4.82 9.46
N PHE A 180 -3.67 -5.58 8.36
CA PHE A 180 -2.53 -5.74 7.45
C PHE A 180 -1.99 -4.39 6.98
N ILE A 181 -2.85 -3.47 6.51
CA ILE A 181 -2.45 -2.14 6.07
C ILE A 181 -1.83 -1.32 7.21
N VAL A 182 -2.34 -1.41 8.44
CA VAL A 182 -1.70 -0.77 9.60
C VAL A 182 -0.27 -1.28 9.78
N HIS A 183 -0.05 -2.59 9.65
CA HIS A 183 1.29 -3.19 9.80
C HIS A 183 2.26 -2.81 8.68
N THR A 184 1.82 -2.49 7.46
CA THR A 184 2.72 -1.94 6.44
C THR A 184 3.30 -0.59 6.87
N HIS A 185 2.55 0.18 7.67
CA HIS A 185 2.99 1.48 8.17
C HIS A 185 3.73 1.41 9.52
N VAL A 186 3.51 0.37 10.33
CA VAL A 186 4.09 0.22 11.68
C VAL A 186 5.35 -0.65 11.68
N ASP A 187 5.36 -1.73 10.90
CA ASP A 187 6.52 -2.62 10.79
C ASP A 187 7.36 -2.33 9.55
N GLY A 188 6.78 -1.65 8.55
CA GLY A 188 7.41 -1.32 7.28
C GLY A 188 7.06 -2.30 6.17
N ASP A 189 7.25 -1.85 4.94
CA ASP A 189 6.82 -2.55 3.74
C ASP A 189 7.67 -3.81 3.47
N GLN A 190 8.91 -3.83 3.97
CA GLN A 190 9.83 -4.98 3.88
C GLN A 190 9.64 -6.01 5.00
N SER A 191 8.76 -5.75 5.97
CA SER A 191 8.60 -6.62 7.13
C SER A 191 8.02 -7.99 6.75
N TYR A 192 8.60 -9.05 7.32
CA TYR A 192 8.00 -10.39 7.24
C TYR A 192 6.61 -10.41 7.87
N HIS A 193 6.38 -9.66 8.95
CA HIS A 193 5.11 -9.64 9.67
C HIS A 193 3.97 -9.11 8.80
N SER A 194 4.16 -7.97 8.12
CA SER A 194 3.15 -7.41 7.21
C SER A 194 2.87 -8.34 6.03
N TRP A 195 3.90 -8.97 5.45
CA TRP A 195 3.72 -9.96 4.38
C TRP A 195 3.01 -11.25 4.84
N SER A 196 3.27 -11.71 6.06
CA SER A 196 2.57 -12.85 6.65
C SER A 196 1.08 -12.54 6.80
N ARG A 197 0.73 -11.38 7.36
CA ARG A 197 -0.66 -10.94 7.54
C ARG A 197 -1.43 -10.87 6.23
N LEU A 198 -0.80 -10.41 5.14
CA LEU A 198 -1.42 -10.46 3.80
C LEU A 198 -1.76 -11.90 3.39
N GLY A 199 -0.95 -12.89 3.77
CA GLY A 199 -1.21 -14.32 3.53
C GLY A 199 -2.40 -14.84 4.31
N ASP A 200 -2.55 -14.39 5.55
CA ASP A 200 -3.70 -14.72 6.37
C ASP A 200 -4.99 -14.12 5.78
N VAL A 201 -4.94 -12.86 5.28
CA VAL A 201 -6.05 -12.24 4.55
C VAL A 201 -6.43 -13.06 3.31
N VAL A 202 -5.45 -13.45 2.49
CA VAL A 202 -5.68 -14.30 1.29
C VAL A 202 -6.35 -15.61 1.69
N SER A 203 -5.90 -16.24 2.77
CA SER A 203 -6.44 -17.51 3.25
C SER A 203 -7.89 -17.36 3.74
N SER A 204 -8.19 -16.34 4.54
CA SER A 204 -9.55 -16.04 5.00
C SER A 204 -10.49 -15.70 3.85
N MET A 205 -10.02 -14.93 2.88
CA MET A 205 -10.80 -14.56 1.68
C MET A 205 -11.18 -15.80 0.86
N PHE A 206 -10.24 -16.76 0.72
CA PHE A 206 -10.53 -18.05 0.08
C PHE A 206 -11.51 -18.89 0.90
N ALA A 207 -11.33 -18.96 2.23
CA ALA A 207 -12.24 -19.68 3.12
C ALA A 207 -13.68 -19.13 3.06
N LEU A 208 -13.84 -17.80 2.92
CA LEU A 208 -15.12 -17.13 2.73
C LEU A 208 -15.71 -17.28 1.30
N GLY A 209 -14.95 -17.86 0.37
CA GLY A 209 -15.42 -18.12 -0.99
C GLY A 209 -15.41 -16.89 -1.91
N TYR A 210 -14.72 -15.79 -1.57
CA TYR A 210 -14.79 -14.57 -2.39
C TYR A 210 -14.04 -14.68 -3.73
N HIS A 211 -13.26 -15.74 -3.92
CA HIS A 211 -12.65 -16.09 -5.21
C HIS A 211 -13.65 -16.67 -6.21
N GLU A 212 -14.82 -17.13 -5.74
CA GLU A 212 -15.91 -17.60 -6.57
C GLU A 212 -16.74 -16.44 -7.12
N ASN A 213 -17.67 -16.72 -8.03
CA ASN A 213 -18.56 -15.69 -8.56
C ASN A 213 -19.54 -15.20 -7.47
N VAL A 214 -19.22 -14.06 -6.84
CA VAL A 214 -20.01 -13.46 -5.75
C VAL A 214 -21.46 -13.18 -6.15
N GLU A 215 -21.73 -12.80 -7.40
CA GLU A 215 -23.10 -12.53 -7.88
C GLU A 215 -23.95 -13.81 -7.99
N LYS A 216 -23.31 -14.95 -8.20
CA LYS A 216 -23.97 -16.26 -8.28
C LYS A 216 -24.07 -16.96 -6.91
N THR A 217 -23.72 -16.27 -5.83
CA THR A 217 -23.82 -16.80 -4.46
C THR A 217 -25.26 -17.22 -4.16
N LYS A 218 -25.43 -18.41 -3.56
CA LYS A 218 -26.72 -18.93 -3.11
C LYS A 218 -26.69 -19.18 -1.59
N PRO A 219 -27.66 -18.65 -0.83
CA PRO A 219 -28.76 -17.77 -1.24
C PRO A 219 -28.27 -16.39 -1.72
N PRO A 220 -29.07 -15.63 -2.49
CA PRO A 220 -28.68 -14.32 -2.98
C PRO A 220 -28.34 -13.36 -1.84
N ILE A 221 -27.21 -12.69 -1.96
CA ILE A 221 -26.75 -11.65 -1.03
C ILE A 221 -27.24 -10.27 -1.47
N PRO A 222 -27.38 -9.31 -0.54
CA PRO A 222 -27.76 -7.94 -0.90
C PRO A 222 -26.65 -7.26 -1.71
N ALA A 223 -27.03 -6.30 -2.57
CA ALA A 223 -26.13 -5.66 -3.53
C ALA A 223 -24.91 -4.98 -2.87
N PHE A 224 -25.09 -4.29 -1.74
CA PHE A 224 -23.97 -3.64 -1.05
C PHE A 224 -22.93 -4.68 -0.56
N LEU A 225 -23.39 -5.85 -0.12
CA LEU A 225 -22.52 -6.91 0.38
C LEU A 225 -21.79 -7.59 -0.79
N ALA A 226 -22.46 -7.78 -1.92
CA ALA A 226 -21.80 -8.25 -3.14
C ALA A 226 -20.63 -7.33 -3.53
N GLU A 227 -20.81 -6.02 -3.45
CA GLU A 227 -19.75 -5.07 -3.73
C GLU A 227 -18.67 -5.02 -2.67
N LEU A 228 -19.01 -5.17 -1.38
CA LEU A 228 -18.00 -5.30 -0.33
C LEU A 228 -17.10 -6.51 -0.59
N ARG A 229 -17.68 -7.66 -0.95
CA ARG A 229 -16.94 -8.90 -1.25
C ARG A 229 -16.07 -8.78 -2.50
N LYS A 230 -16.60 -8.20 -3.59
CA LYS A 230 -15.81 -7.90 -4.79
C LYS A 230 -14.67 -6.92 -4.50
N THR A 231 -14.93 -5.89 -3.69
CA THR A 231 -13.92 -4.91 -3.24
C THR A 231 -12.85 -5.58 -2.40
N ALA A 232 -13.22 -6.47 -1.47
CA ALA A 232 -12.30 -7.25 -0.65
C ALA A 232 -11.40 -8.17 -1.50
N TRP A 233 -11.97 -8.87 -2.47
CA TRP A 233 -11.21 -9.68 -3.42
C TRP A 233 -10.24 -8.82 -4.23
N ALA A 234 -10.74 -7.72 -4.82
CA ALA A 234 -9.97 -6.82 -5.68
C ALA A 234 -8.80 -6.15 -4.93
N THR A 235 -9.05 -5.66 -3.71
CA THR A 235 -8.02 -5.02 -2.89
C THR A 235 -6.96 -6.02 -2.44
N THR A 236 -7.34 -7.24 -2.06
CA THR A 236 -6.41 -8.30 -1.65
C THR A 236 -5.59 -8.77 -2.85
N TYR A 237 -6.23 -8.97 -4.01
CA TYR A 237 -5.57 -9.34 -5.25
C TYR A 237 -4.56 -8.27 -5.68
N SER A 238 -4.92 -6.98 -5.61
CA SER A 238 -4.00 -5.89 -5.93
C SER A 238 -2.82 -5.84 -4.95
N ALA A 239 -3.07 -5.91 -3.65
CA ALA A 239 -2.03 -5.91 -2.62
C ALA A 239 -1.04 -7.07 -2.81
N ASP A 240 -1.54 -8.28 -3.08
CA ASP A 240 -0.72 -9.48 -3.35
C ASP A 240 0.29 -9.24 -4.47
N LYS A 241 -0.11 -8.63 -5.59
CA LYS A 241 0.79 -8.41 -6.75
C LYS A 241 1.81 -7.34 -6.42
N ASN A 242 1.36 -6.22 -5.87
CA ASN A 242 2.23 -5.09 -5.58
C ASN A 242 3.27 -5.43 -4.51
N VAL A 243 2.87 -6.12 -3.44
CA VAL A 243 3.79 -6.60 -2.40
C VAL A 243 4.71 -7.70 -2.93
N ALA A 244 4.21 -8.63 -3.74
CA ALA A 244 5.05 -9.65 -4.39
C ALA A 244 6.15 -9.03 -5.26
N ILE A 245 5.80 -8.05 -6.08
CA ILE A 245 6.76 -7.33 -6.94
C ILE A 245 7.78 -6.58 -6.10
N PHE A 246 7.31 -5.82 -5.10
CA PHE A 246 8.16 -5.03 -4.21
C PHE A 246 9.17 -5.90 -3.45
N LEU A 247 8.75 -7.07 -2.96
CA LEU A 247 9.59 -7.96 -2.18
C LEU A 247 10.39 -8.98 -3.00
N GLY A 248 10.22 -9.02 -4.33
CA GLY A 248 10.78 -10.09 -5.18
C GLY A 248 10.24 -11.48 -4.85
N ARG A 249 8.98 -11.57 -4.40
CA ARG A 249 8.35 -12.84 -3.98
C ARG A 249 7.31 -13.32 -5.00
N PRO A 250 7.01 -14.62 -5.07
CA PRO A 250 5.88 -15.10 -5.87
C PRO A 250 4.54 -14.56 -5.34
N PRO A 251 3.64 -14.08 -6.22
CA PRO A 251 2.27 -13.75 -5.82
C PRO A 251 1.50 -15.01 -5.42
N ARG A 252 0.63 -14.90 -4.41
CA ARG A 252 -0.14 -16.02 -3.84
C ARG A 252 -1.48 -16.22 -4.53
N MET A 253 -2.09 -15.15 -5.02
CA MET A 253 -3.36 -15.24 -5.74
C MET A 253 -3.10 -15.24 -7.25
N SER A 254 -3.67 -16.20 -7.99
CA SER A 254 -3.68 -16.12 -9.46
C SER A 254 -5.09 -15.90 -9.97
N LYS A 255 -5.23 -15.00 -10.94
CA LYS A 255 -6.52 -14.77 -11.63
C LYS A 255 -7.01 -16.00 -12.42
N ARG A 256 -6.15 -16.99 -12.66
CA ARG A 256 -6.51 -18.24 -13.36
C ARG A 256 -7.33 -19.21 -12.51
N PHE A 257 -7.25 -19.08 -11.19
CA PHE A 257 -7.98 -19.93 -10.22
C PHE A 257 -9.06 -19.16 -9.46
N CYS A 258 -9.34 -17.91 -9.88
CA CYS A 258 -10.36 -17.06 -9.29
C CYS A 258 -11.29 -16.55 -10.39
N HIS A 259 -12.54 -16.24 -10.04
CA HIS A 259 -13.36 -15.36 -10.85
C HIS A 259 -12.81 -13.94 -10.73
N PHE A 260 -12.38 -13.36 -11.86
CA PHE A 260 -11.83 -12.01 -11.88
C PHE A 260 -12.93 -11.00 -11.60
N GLN A 261 -12.92 -10.44 -10.40
CA GLN A 261 -14.02 -9.61 -9.89
C GLN A 261 -13.57 -8.16 -9.75
N VAL A 262 -14.30 -7.28 -10.41
CA VAL A 262 -14.02 -5.84 -10.35
C VAL A 262 -15.22 -5.17 -9.71
N PRO A 263 -15.02 -4.40 -8.62
CA PRO A 263 -16.14 -3.75 -7.96
C PRO A 263 -16.73 -2.66 -8.85
N PHE A 264 -18.04 -2.48 -8.73
CA PHE A 264 -18.82 -1.48 -9.44
C PHE A 264 -18.95 -0.21 -8.59
N THR A 265 -18.69 0.92 -9.24
CA THR A 265 -18.87 2.23 -8.62
C THR A 265 -20.18 2.84 -9.14
N PRO A 266 -21.24 2.94 -8.32
CA PRO A 266 -22.50 3.51 -8.75
C PRO A 266 -22.35 4.95 -9.23
N THR A 267 -23.04 5.29 -10.32
CA THR A 267 -23.08 6.64 -10.88
C THR A 267 -24.40 7.34 -10.57
N SER A 268 -24.44 8.67 -10.64
CA SER A 268 -25.67 9.44 -10.39
C SER A 268 -26.80 9.12 -11.39
N SER A 269 -26.45 8.51 -12.53
CA SER A 269 -27.34 8.01 -13.56
C SER A 269 -27.92 6.62 -13.28
N ASP A 270 -27.44 5.91 -12.25
CA ASP A 270 -27.90 4.55 -11.92
C ASP A 270 -29.21 4.57 -11.14
N GLN A 271 -30.33 4.54 -11.86
CA GLN A 271 -31.67 4.45 -11.24
C GLN A 271 -31.98 3.05 -10.68
N VAL A 272 -31.22 2.02 -11.09
CA VAL A 272 -31.29 0.65 -10.57
C VAL A 272 -29.88 0.06 -10.66
N TRP A 273 -29.47 -0.68 -9.63
CA TRP A 273 -28.23 -1.44 -9.59
C TRP A 273 -28.27 -2.57 -10.63
N ASP A 274 -28.10 -2.24 -11.90
CA ASP A 274 -28.12 -3.21 -13.00
C ASP A 274 -26.76 -3.91 -13.06
N THR A 275 -26.67 -5.09 -12.44
CA THR A 275 -25.49 -5.98 -12.41
C THR A 275 -25.26 -6.69 -13.73
N SER A 276 -25.44 -6.00 -14.85
CA SER A 276 -25.21 -6.60 -16.17
C SER A 276 -23.70 -6.78 -16.42
N HIS A 277 -23.25 -8.01 -16.15
CA HIS A 277 -22.17 -8.76 -16.79
C HIS A 277 -20.90 -8.00 -17.19
N VAL A 278 -19.78 -8.31 -16.52
CA VAL A 278 -18.44 -8.12 -17.09
C VAL A 278 -17.93 -9.47 -17.62
N GLU A 279 -18.56 -9.93 -18.71
CA GLU A 279 -17.95 -10.90 -19.64
C GLU A 279 -17.35 -10.18 -20.87
N ASP A 280 -17.31 -8.84 -20.88
CA ASP A 280 -16.54 -8.10 -21.88
C ASP A 280 -15.04 -8.16 -21.52
N GLU A 281 -14.19 -8.56 -22.47
CA GLU A 281 -12.72 -8.42 -22.39
C GLU A 281 -12.28 -6.98 -22.06
N VAL A 282 -13.19 -6.01 -22.22
CA VAL A 282 -12.99 -4.58 -21.97
C VAL A 282 -13.94 -4.10 -20.87
N VAL A 283 -13.40 -3.91 -19.66
CA VAL A 283 -14.11 -3.29 -18.54
C VAL A 283 -14.52 -1.86 -18.91
N ARG A 284 -15.83 -1.62 -19.08
CA ARG A 284 -16.37 -0.30 -19.49
C ARG A 284 -16.44 0.67 -18.31
N TRP A 285 -15.93 1.87 -18.50
CA TRP A 285 -16.05 2.99 -17.56
C TRP A 285 -17.16 3.93 -18.02
N LYS A 286 -18.01 4.36 -17.08
CA LYS A 286 -18.99 5.43 -17.35
C LYS A 286 -18.31 6.79 -17.17
N THR A 287 -18.69 7.78 -17.98
CA THR A 287 -18.09 9.13 -17.96
C THR A 287 -18.23 9.81 -16.58
N ASP A 288 -19.33 9.53 -15.88
CA ASP A 288 -19.71 10.05 -14.56
C ASP A 288 -19.25 9.17 -13.37
N THR A 289 -18.49 8.08 -13.58
CA THR A 289 -17.96 7.18 -12.51
C THR A 289 -17.21 7.94 -11.41
N PRO A 290 -17.66 8.12 -10.14
CA PRO A 290 -17.03 9.02 -9.15
C PRO A 290 -15.57 8.65 -8.81
N ILE A 291 -14.76 9.63 -8.41
CA ILE A 291 -13.38 9.44 -7.91
C ILE A 291 -13.50 9.11 -6.42
N CYS A 292 -13.24 7.86 -6.07
CA CYS A 292 -13.34 7.30 -4.72
C CYS A 292 -12.47 6.05 -4.58
N TYR A 293 -12.31 5.53 -3.35
CA TYR A 293 -11.55 4.30 -3.06
C TYR A 293 -11.95 3.14 -3.98
N ARG A 294 -13.24 2.91 -4.19
CA ARG A 294 -13.73 1.81 -5.04
C ARG A 294 -13.34 1.96 -6.51
N SER A 295 -13.40 3.18 -7.06
CA SER A 295 -12.93 3.44 -8.43
C SER A 295 -11.40 3.27 -8.55
N GLY A 296 -10.66 3.68 -7.52
CA GLY A 296 -9.22 3.48 -7.40
C GLY A 296 -8.85 2.01 -7.38
N ILE A 297 -9.52 1.21 -6.55
CA ILE A 297 -9.24 -0.23 -6.44
C ILE A 297 -9.61 -0.99 -7.70
N ARG A 298 -10.68 -0.57 -8.38
CA ARG A 298 -11.04 -1.09 -9.71
C ARG A 298 -9.90 -0.88 -10.69
N TRP A 299 -9.30 0.31 -10.73
CA TRP A 299 -8.13 0.58 -11.58
C TRP A 299 -6.91 -0.24 -11.16
N ALA A 300 -6.55 -0.22 -9.87
CA ALA A 300 -5.39 -0.93 -9.34
C ALA A 300 -5.46 -2.44 -9.61
N THR A 301 -6.67 -3.02 -9.58
CA THR A 301 -6.92 -4.44 -9.90
C THR A 301 -6.67 -4.76 -11.37
N LEU A 302 -7.10 -3.88 -12.29
CA LEU A 302 -6.83 -4.01 -13.73
C LEU A 302 -5.33 -3.92 -14.02
N CYS A 303 -4.64 -2.96 -13.41
CA CYS A 303 -3.19 -2.86 -13.50
C CYS A 303 -2.51 -4.11 -12.92
N SER A 304 -2.97 -4.60 -11.76
CA SER A 304 -2.43 -5.80 -11.13
C SER A 304 -2.61 -7.06 -11.98
N ALA A 305 -3.70 -7.15 -12.74
CA ALA A 305 -3.90 -8.24 -13.70
C ALA A 305 -2.86 -8.21 -14.83
N LEU A 306 -2.48 -7.02 -15.31
CA LEU A 306 -1.41 -6.87 -16.28
C LEU A 306 -0.04 -7.11 -15.64
N LYS A 307 0.17 -6.69 -14.39
CA LYS A 307 1.40 -7.00 -13.64
C LYS A 307 1.58 -8.52 -13.47
N GLU A 308 0.51 -9.28 -13.19
CA GLU A 308 0.55 -10.77 -13.18
C GLU A 308 0.97 -11.32 -14.55
N ASP A 309 0.42 -10.81 -15.66
CA ASP A 309 0.82 -11.25 -17.01
C ASP A 309 2.29 -10.93 -17.31
N VAL A 310 2.80 -9.78 -16.85
CA VAL A 310 4.22 -9.41 -16.98
C VAL A 310 5.12 -10.31 -16.13
N LEU A 311 4.72 -10.67 -14.91
CA LEU A 311 5.46 -11.61 -14.06
C LEU A 311 5.56 -12.99 -14.71
N GLU A 312 4.47 -13.49 -15.30
CA GLU A 312 4.49 -14.74 -16.07
C GLU A 312 5.40 -14.65 -17.30
N LEU A 313 5.40 -13.49 -17.97
CA LEU A 313 6.27 -13.22 -19.12
C LEU A 313 7.76 -13.22 -18.71
N LEU A 314 8.10 -12.56 -17.59
CA LEU A 314 9.46 -12.51 -17.03
C LEU A 314 10.02 -13.90 -16.71
N ARG A 315 9.16 -14.81 -16.23
CA ARG A 315 9.54 -16.22 -15.97
C ARG A 315 9.64 -17.07 -17.24
N SER A 316 9.18 -16.57 -18.39
CA SER A 316 9.14 -17.29 -19.66
C SER A 316 9.88 -16.60 -20.80
N LYS A 317 10.89 -15.78 -20.48
CA LYS A 317 11.70 -14.99 -21.44
C LYS A 317 12.21 -15.77 -22.66
N HIS A 318 12.56 -17.04 -22.51
CA HIS A 318 13.13 -17.86 -23.59
C HIS A 318 12.09 -18.57 -24.48
N ARG A 319 10.79 -18.25 -24.35
CA ARG A 319 9.75 -18.86 -25.20
C ARG A 319 9.57 -18.09 -26.51
N GLU A 320 9.34 -18.83 -27.60
CA GLU A 320 9.14 -18.29 -28.97
C GLU A 320 8.03 -17.22 -29.06
N ASN A 321 7.04 -17.27 -28.15
CA ASN A 321 5.91 -16.33 -28.14
C ASN A 321 6.09 -15.10 -27.24
N PHE A 322 7.30 -14.84 -26.73
CA PHE A 322 7.58 -13.70 -25.84
C PHE A 322 7.13 -12.36 -26.43
N ASN A 323 7.59 -12.03 -27.64
CA ASN A 323 7.29 -10.75 -28.30
C ASN A 323 5.78 -10.56 -28.55
N GLN A 324 5.10 -11.65 -28.95
CA GLN A 324 3.65 -11.62 -29.18
C GLN A 324 2.90 -11.35 -27.87
N LYS A 325 3.22 -12.07 -26.79
CA LYS A 325 2.61 -11.86 -25.47
C LYS A 325 2.87 -10.46 -24.92
N ALA A 326 4.10 -9.98 -25.03
CA ALA A 326 4.48 -8.64 -24.61
C ALA A 326 3.68 -7.57 -25.38
N SER A 327 3.49 -7.75 -26.69
CA SER A 327 2.66 -6.85 -27.51
C SER A 327 1.19 -6.87 -27.09
N ILE A 328 0.64 -8.04 -26.75
CA ILE A 328 -0.74 -8.16 -26.24
C ILE A 328 -0.89 -7.41 -24.92
N ILE A 329 0.06 -7.58 -23.99
CA ILE A 329 0.04 -6.88 -22.69
C ILE A 329 0.09 -5.36 -22.90
N ARG A 330 0.98 -4.89 -23.79
CA ARG A 330 1.09 -3.46 -24.13
C ARG A 330 -0.22 -2.90 -24.68
N GLN A 331 -0.81 -3.58 -25.66
CA GLN A 331 -2.08 -3.17 -26.27
C GLN A 331 -3.20 -3.11 -25.22
N LYS A 332 -3.26 -4.08 -24.29
CA LYS A 332 -4.22 -4.07 -23.19
C LYS A 332 -4.00 -2.87 -22.26
N ALA A 333 -2.75 -2.57 -21.89
CA ALA A 333 -2.42 -1.41 -21.05
C ALA A 333 -2.84 -0.08 -21.70
N GLU A 334 -2.55 0.08 -23.00
CA GLU A 334 -2.94 1.27 -23.78
C GLU A 334 -4.46 1.40 -23.91
N THR A 335 -5.15 0.30 -24.19
CA THR A 335 -6.61 0.26 -24.32
C THR A 335 -7.29 0.57 -22.99
N GLN A 336 -6.82 -0.02 -21.88
CA GLN A 336 -7.34 0.26 -20.54
C GLN A 336 -7.17 1.74 -20.16
N TRP A 337 -6.01 2.33 -20.46
CA TRP A 337 -5.76 3.75 -20.22
C TRP A 337 -6.66 4.64 -21.08
N ALA A 338 -6.80 4.34 -22.37
CA ALA A 338 -7.64 5.12 -23.27
C ALA A 338 -9.12 5.11 -22.85
N ASN A 339 -9.58 3.99 -22.28
CA ASN A 339 -10.95 3.81 -21.81
C ASN A 339 -11.23 4.47 -20.44
N LEU A 340 -10.20 4.91 -19.70
CA LEU A 340 -10.44 5.67 -18.47
C LEU A 340 -11.11 7.01 -18.78
N PRO A 341 -12.11 7.42 -17.98
CA PRO A 341 -12.72 8.73 -18.15
C PRO A 341 -11.65 9.83 -18.06
N PRO A 342 -11.73 10.92 -18.86
CA PRO A 342 -10.68 11.95 -18.92
C PRO A 342 -10.25 12.50 -17.55
N ARG A 343 -11.19 12.63 -16.62
CA ARG A 343 -10.95 13.06 -15.22
C ARG A 343 -10.10 12.11 -14.37
N PHE A 344 -9.98 10.83 -14.75
CA PHE A 344 -9.04 9.89 -14.11
C PHE A 344 -7.64 9.96 -14.72
N ARG A 345 -7.47 10.66 -15.85
CA ARG A 345 -6.21 10.73 -16.58
C ARG A 345 -5.51 12.04 -16.25
N LEU A 346 -4.44 11.93 -15.46
CA LEU A 346 -3.55 13.05 -15.18
C LEU A 346 -2.91 13.53 -16.51
N SER A 347 -3.42 14.65 -17.04
CA SER A 347 -3.04 15.19 -18.35
C SER A 347 -1.88 16.20 -18.27
N GLY A 348 -1.56 16.69 -17.06
CA GLY A 348 -0.52 17.66 -16.76
C GLY A 348 0.29 17.30 -15.52
N THR A 349 0.88 18.29 -14.86
CA THR A 349 1.60 18.06 -13.59
C THR A 349 0.62 17.86 -12.44
N LEU A 350 1.08 17.24 -11.35
CA LEU A 350 0.22 17.05 -10.17
C LEU A 350 -0.23 18.38 -9.55
N LYS A 351 0.57 19.44 -9.74
CA LYS A 351 0.33 20.81 -9.26
C LYS A 351 -0.85 21.49 -9.98
N GLU A 352 -1.10 21.10 -11.22
CA GLU A 352 -2.20 21.65 -12.04
C GLU A 352 -3.55 20.98 -11.74
N CYS A 353 -3.55 19.91 -10.93
CA CYS A 353 -4.76 19.23 -10.52
C CYS A 353 -5.60 20.12 -9.58
N THR A 354 -6.78 20.50 -10.04
CA THR A 354 -7.75 21.33 -9.31
C THR A 354 -8.63 20.53 -8.34
N GLY A 355 -8.51 19.21 -8.31
CA GLY A 355 -9.23 18.34 -7.38
C GLY A 355 -8.81 18.57 -5.93
N ASP A 356 -9.58 18.03 -4.99
CA ASP A 356 -9.24 18.03 -3.58
C ASP A 356 -8.00 17.17 -3.28
N ALA A 357 -7.54 17.18 -2.02
CA ALA A 357 -6.34 16.44 -1.62
C ALA A 357 -6.44 14.93 -1.88
N PHE A 358 -7.65 14.36 -1.78
CA PHE A 358 -7.90 12.94 -1.99
C PHE A 358 -7.85 12.59 -3.48
N GLU A 359 -8.58 13.36 -4.30
CA GLU A 359 -8.58 13.22 -5.74
C GLU A 359 -7.18 13.36 -6.31
N ARG A 360 -6.41 14.36 -5.84
CA ARG A 360 -5.04 14.58 -6.28
C ARG A 360 -4.13 13.38 -5.96
N ASP A 361 -4.17 12.86 -4.73
CA ASP A 361 -3.38 11.68 -4.36
C ASP A 361 -3.81 10.41 -5.14
N LEU A 362 -5.11 10.26 -5.41
CA LEU A 362 -5.61 9.13 -6.16
C LEU A 362 -5.19 9.19 -7.63
N LEU A 363 -5.21 10.37 -8.26
CA LEU A 363 -4.74 10.56 -9.64
C LEU A 363 -3.24 10.29 -9.78
N ALA A 364 -2.43 10.67 -8.78
CA ALA A 364 -1.03 10.27 -8.73
C ALA A 364 -0.89 8.75 -8.70
N SER A 365 -1.66 8.06 -7.84
CA SER A 365 -1.67 6.59 -7.74
C SER A 365 -2.08 5.93 -9.05
N ILE A 366 -3.15 6.41 -9.69
CA ILE A 366 -3.66 5.91 -10.98
C ILE A 366 -2.58 5.98 -12.06
N ARG A 367 -1.91 7.13 -12.18
CA ARG A 367 -0.85 7.32 -13.18
C ARG A 367 0.39 6.49 -12.86
N LEU A 368 0.78 6.39 -11.58
CA LEU A 368 1.91 5.55 -11.16
C LEU A 368 1.65 4.07 -11.45
N ASP A 369 0.45 3.56 -11.18
CA ASP A 369 0.10 2.16 -11.47
C ASP A 369 0.18 1.83 -12.96
N GLN A 370 -0.29 2.75 -13.82
CA GLN A 370 -0.16 2.60 -15.26
C GLN A 370 1.30 2.57 -15.69
N LEU A 371 2.09 3.56 -15.25
CA LEU A 371 3.51 3.66 -15.60
C LEU A 371 4.27 2.43 -15.09
N HIS A 372 3.91 1.90 -13.93
CA HIS A 372 4.57 0.73 -13.36
C HIS A 372 4.33 -0.54 -14.19
N VAL A 373 3.12 -0.74 -14.74
CA VAL A 373 2.87 -1.82 -15.71
C VAL A 373 3.81 -1.70 -16.92
N LEU A 374 3.94 -0.49 -17.48
CA LEU A 374 4.80 -0.24 -18.63
C LEU A 374 6.29 -0.41 -18.28
N PHE A 375 6.69 0.05 -17.09
CA PHE A 375 8.04 -0.09 -16.55
C PHE A 375 8.44 -1.57 -16.45
N LEU A 376 7.60 -2.40 -15.80
CA LEU A 376 7.85 -3.83 -15.66
C LEU A 376 7.87 -4.54 -17.01
N LEU A 377 7.01 -4.13 -17.95
CA LEU A 377 7.02 -4.68 -19.30
C LEU A 377 8.32 -4.35 -20.03
N GLN A 378 8.83 -3.11 -19.92
CA GLN A 378 10.13 -2.74 -20.51
C GLN A 378 11.29 -3.45 -19.82
N LEU A 379 11.23 -3.63 -18.50
CA LEU A 379 12.18 -4.40 -17.74
C LEU A 379 12.30 -5.83 -18.28
N ALA A 380 11.18 -6.42 -18.71
CA ALA A 380 11.18 -7.76 -19.31
C ALA A 380 11.98 -7.84 -20.63
N PHE A 381 12.09 -6.75 -21.39
CA PHE A 381 12.89 -6.68 -22.61
C PHE A 381 14.38 -6.42 -22.37
N LEU A 382 14.80 -6.11 -21.15
CA LEU A 382 16.21 -5.94 -20.85
C LEU A 382 16.89 -7.30 -20.68
N ASP A 383 18.02 -7.47 -21.36
CA ASP A 383 18.94 -8.59 -21.12
C ASP A 383 19.78 -8.35 -19.85
N THR A 384 20.14 -7.08 -19.59
CA THR A 384 20.89 -6.65 -18.41
C THR A 384 20.39 -5.29 -17.91
N LEU A 385 20.42 -5.07 -16.59
CA LEU A 385 20.07 -3.78 -16.00
C LEU A 385 21.12 -2.70 -16.29
N THR A 386 22.36 -3.10 -16.58
CA THR A 386 23.47 -2.20 -16.87
C THR A 386 23.37 -1.52 -18.25
N ALA A 387 22.42 -1.94 -19.10
CA ALA A 387 22.16 -1.35 -20.41
C ALA A 387 20.68 -0.97 -20.60
N PRO A 388 20.14 -0.02 -19.81
CA PRO A 388 18.76 0.41 -19.95
C PRO A 388 18.53 1.07 -21.32
N ASN A 389 17.38 0.75 -21.93
CA ASN A 389 16.99 1.32 -23.22
C ASN A 389 16.31 2.70 -23.05
N PRO A 390 16.21 3.52 -24.11
CA PRO A 390 15.58 4.85 -24.01
C PRO A 390 14.13 4.82 -23.50
N SER A 391 13.36 3.78 -23.82
CA SER A 391 11.96 3.67 -23.40
C SER A 391 11.79 3.45 -21.90
N ILE A 392 12.63 2.63 -21.25
CA ILE A 392 12.55 2.44 -19.80
C ILE A 392 13.02 3.69 -19.06
N ILE A 393 13.99 4.42 -19.62
CA ILE A 393 14.46 5.69 -19.06
C ILE A 393 13.34 6.74 -19.08
N ASP A 394 12.62 6.88 -20.20
CA ASP A 394 11.51 7.82 -20.30
C ASP A 394 10.38 7.53 -19.28
N ILE A 395 9.99 6.26 -19.16
CA ILE A 395 9.00 5.83 -18.16
C ILE A 395 9.52 6.11 -16.74
N SER A 396 10.80 5.86 -16.48
CA SER A 396 11.43 6.12 -15.18
C SER A 396 11.45 7.62 -14.85
N ASP A 397 11.76 8.50 -15.81
CA ASP A 397 11.71 9.95 -15.58
C ASP A 397 10.30 10.44 -15.27
N GLN A 398 9.28 9.89 -15.95
CA GLN A 398 7.87 10.19 -15.66
C GLN A 398 7.46 9.72 -14.25
N MET A 399 7.82 8.50 -13.86
CA MET A 399 7.55 7.97 -12.52
C MET A 399 8.24 8.79 -11.43
N LEU A 400 9.55 9.06 -11.60
CA LEU A 400 10.33 9.84 -10.64
C LEU A 400 9.82 11.28 -10.54
N SER A 401 9.50 11.92 -11.67
CA SER A 401 8.93 13.27 -11.68
C SER A 401 7.61 13.34 -10.90
N LEU A 402 6.72 12.37 -11.08
CA LEU A 402 5.44 12.33 -10.40
C LEU A 402 5.60 12.06 -8.89
N VAL A 403 6.54 11.18 -8.49
CA VAL A 403 6.86 10.95 -7.08
C VAL A 403 7.46 12.21 -6.44
N VAL A 404 8.34 12.92 -7.13
CA VAL A 404 8.90 14.20 -6.64
C VAL A 404 7.82 15.26 -6.50
N ASP A 405 6.90 15.37 -7.45
CA ASP A 405 5.73 16.25 -7.32
C ASP A 405 4.90 15.88 -6.09
N ALA A 406 4.66 14.59 -5.82
CA ALA A 406 3.94 14.14 -4.64
C ALA A 406 4.68 14.48 -3.32
N ILE A 407 6.01 14.36 -3.29
CA ILE A 407 6.84 14.78 -2.15
C ILE A 407 6.71 16.28 -1.88
N LEU A 408 6.80 17.09 -2.95
CA LEU A 408 6.72 18.54 -2.85
C LEU A 408 5.32 19.03 -2.44
N LEU A 409 4.28 18.27 -2.81
CA LEU A 409 2.88 18.57 -2.50
C LEU A 409 2.35 17.81 -1.28
N ARG A 410 3.18 17.10 -0.51
CA ARG A 410 2.74 16.19 0.57
C ARG A 410 1.71 16.79 1.52
N ASP A 411 1.82 18.09 1.84
CA ASP A 411 0.92 18.79 2.77
C ASP A 411 -0.46 19.13 2.13
N GLN A 412 -0.60 18.87 0.83
CA GLN A 412 -1.82 19.02 0.03
C GLN A 412 -2.33 17.68 -0.52
N LEU A 413 -1.83 16.56 0.01
CA LEU A 413 -2.26 15.21 -0.31
C LEU A 413 -2.85 14.56 0.94
N VAL A 414 -3.76 13.62 0.73
CA VAL A 414 -4.26 12.73 1.77
C VAL A 414 -4.17 11.30 1.26
N ASN A 415 -3.93 10.34 2.15
CA ASN A 415 -3.75 8.94 1.76
C ASN A 415 -5.04 8.39 1.13
N SER A 416 -5.03 8.17 -0.18
CA SER A 416 -6.16 7.63 -0.96
C SER A 416 -6.16 6.10 -1.10
N GLY A 417 -5.50 5.41 -0.16
CA GLY A 417 -5.40 3.95 -0.08
C GLY A 417 -3.96 3.45 0.01
N THR A 418 -3.00 4.20 -0.54
CA THR A 418 -1.56 3.97 -0.36
C THR A 418 -0.85 5.24 0.10
N GLY A 419 0.04 5.12 1.09
CA GLY A 419 0.78 6.26 1.63
C GLY A 419 1.84 6.82 0.68
N LEU A 420 2.30 8.05 0.92
CA LEU A 420 3.38 8.67 0.16
C LEU A 420 4.67 7.83 0.20
N VAL A 421 5.00 7.27 1.37
CA VAL A 421 6.18 6.41 1.57
C VAL A 421 6.13 5.18 0.66
N TRP A 422 4.96 4.55 0.53
CA TRP A 422 4.76 3.44 -0.41
C TRP A 422 5.01 3.89 -1.86
N LYS A 423 4.47 5.06 -2.27
CA LYS A 423 4.68 5.58 -3.63
C LYS A 423 6.16 5.82 -3.93
N ILE A 424 6.91 6.30 -2.94
CA ILE A 424 8.35 6.50 -3.04
C ILE A 424 9.09 5.16 -3.17
N ALA A 425 8.82 4.23 -2.25
CA ALA A 425 9.52 2.95 -2.20
C ALA A 425 9.23 2.11 -3.44
N HIS A 426 7.95 1.94 -3.79
CA HIS A 426 7.49 1.02 -4.84
C HIS A 426 7.66 1.58 -6.27
N PHE A 427 7.62 2.90 -6.47
CA PHE A 427 7.73 3.49 -7.81
C PHE A 427 8.95 4.40 -7.97
N GLY A 428 9.21 5.27 -6.98
CA GLY A 428 10.28 6.26 -7.05
C GLY A 428 11.68 5.66 -7.02
N LEU A 429 11.93 4.72 -6.10
CA LEU A 429 13.24 4.09 -5.97
C LEU A 429 13.61 3.26 -7.20
N PRO A 430 12.75 2.37 -7.75
CA PRO A 430 13.09 1.65 -8.98
C PRO A 430 13.36 2.56 -10.17
N ALA A 431 12.56 3.60 -10.35
CA ALA A 431 12.78 4.60 -11.39
C ALA A 431 14.13 5.31 -11.23
N ALA A 432 14.46 5.76 -10.01
CA ALA A 432 15.75 6.37 -9.72
C ALA A 432 16.91 5.41 -10.00
N GLY A 433 16.78 4.13 -9.63
CA GLY A 433 17.78 3.09 -9.87
C GLY A 433 18.12 2.91 -11.37
N ILE A 434 17.10 2.80 -12.23
CA ILE A 434 17.30 2.68 -13.69
C ILE A 434 17.98 3.92 -14.27
N ILE A 435 17.57 5.10 -13.81
CA ILE A 435 18.17 6.36 -14.27
C ILE A 435 19.64 6.46 -13.85
N LEU A 436 19.96 6.12 -12.60
CA LEU A 436 21.34 6.08 -12.11
C LEU A 436 22.21 5.13 -12.95
N LEU A 437 21.73 3.92 -13.24
CA LEU A 437 22.46 2.95 -14.07
C LEU A 437 22.71 3.48 -15.49
N SER A 438 21.70 4.10 -16.11
CA SER A 438 21.84 4.76 -17.40
C SER A 438 22.92 5.84 -17.38
N MET A 439 22.88 6.71 -16.37
CA MET A 439 23.81 7.81 -16.27
C MET A 439 25.23 7.33 -15.94
N LEU A 440 25.42 6.33 -15.08
CA LEU A 440 26.72 5.72 -14.78
C LEU A 440 27.38 5.12 -16.05
N LYS A 441 26.60 4.47 -16.90
CA LYS A 441 27.09 3.96 -18.19
C LYS A 441 27.53 5.10 -19.12
N GLN A 442 26.68 6.11 -19.30
CA GLN A 442 27.00 7.27 -20.16
C GLN A 442 28.16 8.08 -19.61
N HIS A 443 28.36 8.11 -18.29
CA HIS A 443 29.52 8.73 -17.64
C HIS A 443 30.86 8.13 -18.10
N ARG A 444 30.86 6.85 -18.49
CA ARG A 444 32.03 6.14 -19.03
C ARG A 444 32.23 6.35 -20.53
N THR A 445 31.17 6.66 -21.28
CA THR A 445 31.21 6.82 -22.74
C THR A 445 30.98 8.29 -23.13
N LEU A 446 32.05 9.10 -23.10
CA LEU A 446 32.22 10.44 -23.72
C LEU A 446 31.01 11.42 -23.68
N THR A 447 31.10 12.40 -22.77
CA THR A 447 30.79 13.85 -22.82
C THR A 447 29.75 14.51 -23.77
N GLU A 448 28.83 13.84 -24.46
CA GLU A 448 27.87 14.52 -25.36
C GLU A 448 26.42 14.65 -24.84
N GLY A 449 26.07 14.07 -23.68
CA GLY A 449 24.68 14.02 -23.19
C GLY A 449 24.30 14.93 -22.00
N ARG A 450 25.23 15.74 -21.45
CA ARG A 450 25.07 16.33 -20.10
C ARG A 450 23.91 17.34 -19.96
N SER A 451 23.44 17.94 -21.05
CA SER A 451 22.31 18.89 -21.03
C SER A 451 20.95 18.20 -20.85
N SER A 452 20.82 16.93 -21.27
CA SER A 452 19.56 16.17 -21.24
C SER A 452 19.10 15.79 -19.82
N TRP A 453 20.02 15.75 -18.85
CA TRP A 453 19.76 15.20 -17.51
C TRP A 453 19.49 16.25 -16.43
N SER A 454 19.46 17.54 -16.79
CA SER A 454 19.35 18.64 -15.82
C SER A 454 18.11 18.53 -14.92
N LYS A 455 16.95 18.25 -15.50
CA LYS A 455 15.69 18.03 -14.76
C LYS A 455 15.77 16.78 -13.86
N THR A 456 16.31 15.69 -14.37
CA THR A 456 16.45 14.43 -13.64
C THR A 456 17.40 14.57 -12.45
N ILE A 457 18.55 15.23 -12.63
CA ILE A 457 19.51 15.54 -11.55
C ILE A 457 18.83 16.41 -10.49
N LEU A 458 18.05 17.40 -10.91
CA LEU A 458 17.27 18.23 -9.98
C LEU A 458 16.27 17.39 -9.18
N ASN A 459 15.51 16.51 -9.84
CA ASN A 459 14.55 15.61 -9.17
C ASN A 459 15.25 14.68 -8.15
N LEU A 460 16.39 14.09 -8.50
CA LEU A 460 17.20 13.27 -7.59
C LEU A 460 17.73 14.11 -6.41
N GLY A 461 18.18 15.34 -6.67
CA GLY A 461 18.63 16.26 -5.62
C GLY A 461 17.51 16.67 -4.66
N ILE A 462 16.31 16.95 -5.19
CA ILE A 462 15.12 17.23 -4.38
C ILE A 462 14.78 16.00 -3.52
N PHE A 463 14.79 14.80 -4.09
CA PHE A 463 14.56 13.57 -3.34
C PHE A 463 15.54 13.42 -2.17
N VAL A 464 16.84 13.57 -2.43
CA VAL A 464 17.89 13.50 -1.40
C VAL A 464 17.66 14.53 -0.30
N ALA A 465 17.46 15.80 -0.68
CA ALA A 465 17.27 16.89 0.28
C ALA A 465 16.05 16.68 1.19
N GLN A 466 14.94 16.17 0.65
CA GLN A 466 13.72 15.92 1.42
C GLN A 466 13.90 14.78 2.43
N VAL A 467 14.60 13.69 2.06
CA VAL A 467 14.94 12.63 3.02
C VAL A 467 15.90 13.13 4.11
N GLN A 468 16.92 13.91 3.76
CA GLN A 468 17.91 14.42 4.72
C GLN A 468 17.29 15.36 5.77
N VAL A 469 16.34 16.20 5.36
CA VAL A 469 15.60 17.09 6.27
C VAL A 469 14.61 16.31 7.15
N GLY A 470 14.33 15.04 6.84
CA GLY A 470 13.41 14.19 7.59
C GLY A 470 11.93 14.48 7.30
N SER A 471 11.62 15.05 6.13
CA SER A 471 10.25 15.32 5.70
C SER A 471 9.54 14.09 5.12
N ILE A 472 10.31 13.09 4.68
CA ILE A 472 9.79 11.83 4.11
C ILE A 472 9.83 10.70 5.13
N VAL A 473 10.99 10.47 5.74
CA VAL A 473 11.23 9.45 6.78
C VAL A 473 12.24 9.96 7.78
N ARG A 474 12.13 9.49 9.03
CA ARG A 474 13.00 9.83 10.15
C ARG A 474 13.61 8.57 10.75
N ARG A 475 14.68 8.75 11.53
CA ARG A 475 15.30 7.63 12.26
C ARG A 475 14.27 7.01 13.20
N GLY A 476 14.05 5.71 13.04
CA GLY A 476 13.05 4.95 13.79
C GLY A 476 11.73 4.73 13.03
N ASP A 477 11.53 5.40 11.89
CA ASP A 477 10.40 5.09 11.02
C ASP A 477 10.62 3.74 10.32
N PRO A 478 9.57 2.97 10.03
CA PRO A 478 9.74 1.58 9.62
C PRO A 478 10.42 1.40 8.25
N ASN A 479 10.16 2.31 7.32
CA ASN A 479 10.78 2.31 5.98
C ASN A 479 12.08 3.15 5.91
N TYR A 480 12.60 3.64 7.03
CA TYR A 480 13.77 4.52 7.07
C TYR A 480 15.00 3.84 6.47
N ALA A 481 15.28 2.58 6.81
CA ALA A 481 16.51 1.90 6.39
C ALA A 481 16.62 1.80 4.86
N LEU A 482 15.54 1.39 4.18
CA LEU A 482 15.47 1.28 2.73
C LEU A 482 15.67 2.65 2.06
N ILE A 483 14.84 3.63 2.44
CA ILE A 483 14.85 4.95 1.81
C ILE A 483 16.19 5.66 2.07
N PHE A 484 16.71 5.59 3.29
CA PHE A 484 17.99 6.21 3.64
C PHE A 484 19.16 5.59 2.87
N LYS A 485 19.20 4.27 2.71
CA LYS A 485 20.25 3.59 1.92
C LYS A 485 20.22 4.00 0.45
N ALA A 486 19.02 4.08 -0.13
CA ALA A 486 18.84 4.59 -1.50
C ALA A 486 19.29 6.05 -1.63
N THR A 487 18.88 6.91 -0.69
CA THR A 487 19.31 8.32 -0.62
C THR A 487 20.82 8.45 -0.57
N GLN A 488 21.52 7.70 0.28
CA GLN A 488 22.99 7.75 0.36
C GLN A 488 23.65 7.39 -0.97
N THR A 489 23.11 6.39 -1.67
CA THR A 489 23.64 5.95 -2.97
C THR A 489 23.43 7.01 -4.04
N ILE A 490 22.23 7.62 -4.09
CA ILE A 490 21.92 8.73 -4.99
C ILE A 490 22.82 9.95 -4.68
N GLU A 491 23.00 10.28 -3.41
CA GLU A 491 23.84 11.41 -2.98
C GLU A 491 25.30 11.24 -3.42
N ARG A 492 25.91 10.08 -3.15
CA ARG A 492 27.29 9.78 -3.60
C ARG A 492 27.44 9.91 -5.11
N PHE A 493 26.44 9.49 -5.86
CA PHE A 493 26.41 9.65 -7.31
C PHE A 493 26.36 11.13 -7.73
N LEU A 494 25.48 11.92 -7.12
CA LEU A 494 25.35 13.35 -7.41
C LEU A 494 26.66 14.10 -7.08
N GLU A 495 27.32 13.76 -5.97
CA GLU A 495 28.64 14.31 -5.62
C GLU A 495 29.71 13.94 -6.66
N SER A 496 29.73 12.70 -7.13
CA SER A 496 30.68 12.22 -8.13
C SER A 496 30.58 13.04 -9.43
N ILE A 497 29.35 13.27 -9.92
CA ILE A 497 29.09 14.14 -11.07
C ILE A 497 29.62 15.56 -10.84
N HIS A 498 29.38 16.13 -9.65
CA HIS A 498 29.78 17.50 -9.34
C HIS A 498 31.31 17.65 -9.29
N ARG A 499 32.02 16.69 -8.66
CA ARG A 499 33.49 16.69 -8.55
C ARG A 499 34.17 16.63 -9.93
N GLU A 500 33.65 15.82 -10.84
CA GLU A 500 34.19 15.72 -12.20
C GLU A 500 33.81 16.90 -13.10
N GLY A 501 32.71 17.60 -12.82
CA GLY A 501 32.41 18.88 -13.48
C GLY A 501 33.42 20.00 -13.15
N ILE A 502 34.12 19.88 -12.02
CA ILE A 502 35.12 20.86 -11.55
C ILE A 502 36.54 20.49 -12.05
N ARG A 503 36.82 19.22 -12.36
CA ARG A 503 38.11 18.78 -12.92
C ARG A 503 38.10 18.89 -14.45
N SER A 504 38.95 19.74 -15.03
CA SER A 504 39.21 19.75 -16.48
C SER A 504 39.71 18.37 -16.95
N PRO A 505 39.51 17.99 -18.23
CA PRO A 505 39.74 16.63 -18.70
C PRO A 505 41.24 16.35 -18.81
N THR A 506 41.87 15.98 -17.71
CA THR A 506 43.20 15.36 -17.73
C THR A 506 42.98 13.86 -17.61
N GLN A 507 43.38 13.15 -18.68
CA GLN A 507 43.24 11.72 -18.93
C GLN A 507 43.23 10.85 -17.67
N LEU A 508 42.12 10.15 -17.42
CA LEU A 508 42.08 9.03 -16.49
C LEU A 508 42.79 7.82 -17.13
N PRO A 509 43.58 7.04 -16.37
CA PRO A 509 44.09 5.77 -16.85
C PRO A 509 42.93 4.78 -16.99
N SER A 510 42.78 4.23 -18.19
CA SER A 510 41.91 3.08 -18.44
C SER A 510 42.51 1.84 -17.79
N HIS A 511 41.92 1.34 -16.71
CA HIS A 511 42.15 -0.02 -16.23
C HIS A 511 41.13 -0.96 -16.90
N PRO A 512 41.51 -1.76 -17.92
CA PRO A 512 40.58 -2.56 -18.72
C PRO A 512 40.44 -3.99 -18.16
N GLY A 513 40.19 -4.15 -16.85
CA GLY A 513 40.27 -5.46 -16.19
C GLY A 513 39.18 -5.83 -15.17
N GLU A 514 38.33 -4.91 -14.72
CA GLU A 514 37.28 -5.16 -13.71
C GLU A 514 35.86 -5.00 -14.30
N ASP A 515 35.72 -5.18 -15.61
CA ASP A 515 34.54 -4.75 -16.38
C ASP A 515 33.32 -5.69 -16.25
N ASP A 516 33.51 -6.94 -15.82
CA ASP A 516 32.44 -7.97 -15.82
C ASP A 516 31.90 -8.34 -14.42
N ASP A 517 32.63 -8.04 -13.35
CA ASP A 517 32.31 -8.59 -12.02
C ASP A 517 31.06 -7.90 -11.39
N TRP A 518 30.85 -6.62 -11.70
CA TRP A 518 29.71 -5.85 -11.15
C TRP A 518 28.41 -6.06 -11.91
N ALA A 519 28.50 -6.29 -13.22
CA ALA A 519 27.35 -6.59 -14.06
C ALA A 519 26.73 -7.95 -13.66
N ALA A 520 27.55 -8.87 -13.14
CA ALA A 520 27.10 -10.14 -12.59
C ALA A 520 26.08 -9.96 -11.44
N PHE A 521 26.26 -8.98 -10.55
CA PHE A 521 25.32 -8.70 -9.44
C PHE A 521 23.92 -8.27 -9.90
N PHE A 522 23.81 -7.76 -11.13
CA PHE A 522 22.54 -7.32 -11.73
C PHE A 522 22.05 -8.25 -12.85
N SER A 523 22.74 -9.37 -13.05
CA SER A 523 22.43 -10.39 -14.07
C SER A 523 21.59 -11.56 -13.53
N GLN A 524 21.49 -11.71 -12.20
CA GLN A 524 20.65 -12.71 -11.57
C GLN A 524 19.26 -12.16 -11.28
N ASP A 525 18.25 -12.81 -11.89
CA ASP A 525 16.82 -12.64 -11.69
C ASP A 525 16.31 -11.19 -11.54
N LEU A 526 15.90 -10.58 -12.65
CA LEU A 526 15.20 -9.26 -12.68
C LEU A 526 13.97 -9.17 -11.76
N CYS A 527 13.49 -10.28 -11.20
CA CYS A 527 12.42 -10.30 -10.22
C CYS A 527 12.87 -9.89 -8.82
N ASP A 528 14.17 -9.92 -8.50
CA ASP A 528 14.71 -9.59 -7.17
C ASP A 528 15.28 -8.17 -7.13
N PHE A 529 14.81 -7.30 -8.03
CA PHE A 529 15.33 -5.95 -8.27
C PHE A 529 15.40 -5.07 -7.02
N GLU A 530 14.68 -5.34 -5.92
CA GLU A 530 14.67 -4.44 -4.77
C GLU A 530 15.44 -4.93 -3.53
N THR A 531 15.66 -6.23 -3.36
CA THR A 531 16.12 -6.77 -2.07
C THR A 531 17.56 -6.36 -1.75
N ASP A 532 18.46 -6.40 -2.75
CA ASP A 532 19.88 -6.06 -2.58
C ASP A 532 20.39 -5.00 -3.58
N PHE A 533 19.52 -4.44 -4.43
CA PHE A 533 19.95 -3.52 -5.50
C PHE A 533 20.73 -2.31 -4.99
N TRP A 534 20.22 -1.64 -3.95
CA TRP A 534 20.91 -0.48 -3.38
C TRP A 534 22.19 -0.87 -2.63
N GLU A 535 22.31 -2.12 -2.17
CA GLU A 535 23.57 -2.64 -1.63
C GLU A 535 24.59 -2.80 -2.75
N ASN A 536 24.22 -3.54 -3.79
CA ASN A 536 25.07 -3.84 -4.92
C ASN A 536 25.49 -2.58 -5.66
N LEU A 537 24.58 -1.62 -5.83
CA LEU A 537 24.88 -0.35 -6.50
C LEU A 537 25.83 0.52 -5.67
N ALA A 538 25.72 0.52 -4.34
CA ALA A 538 26.59 1.31 -3.48
C ALA A 538 28.06 0.90 -3.56
N TYR A 539 28.36 -0.34 -3.95
CA TYR A 539 29.72 -0.84 -4.16
C TYR A 539 30.28 -0.57 -5.57
N HIS A 540 29.50 0.06 -6.46
CA HIS A 540 29.95 0.34 -7.82
C HIS A 540 31.26 1.18 -7.80
N PRO A 541 32.30 0.84 -8.60
CA PRO A 541 33.62 1.49 -8.53
C PRO A 541 33.60 3.01 -8.68
N SER A 542 32.70 3.54 -9.51
CA SER A 542 32.54 4.99 -9.73
C SER A 542 31.89 5.73 -8.55
N LEU A 543 31.36 5.01 -7.56
CA LEU A 543 30.78 5.53 -6.32
C LEU A 543 31.68 5.30 -5.11
N LEU A 544 32.69 4.44 -5.23
CA LEU A 544 33.71 4.23 -4.21
C LEU A 544 34.68 5.42 -4.23
N VAL A 545 34.84 6.07 -3.09
CA VAL A 545 35.84 7.13 -2.93
C VAL A 545 37.22 6.48 -3.01
N SER A 546 37.99 6.76 -4.06
CA SER A 546 39.44 6.56 -4.01
C SER A 546 39.99 7.49 -2.94
N ASP A 547 40.31 6.95 -1.76
CA ASP A 547 41.08 7.67 -0.75
C ASP A 547 42.45 7.98 -1.39
N PRO A 548 42.83 9.25 -1.62
CA PRO A 548 44.12 9.57 -2.19
C PRO A 548 45.20 9.29 -1.14
N SER A 549 45.72 8.06 -1.16
CA SER A 549 47.04 7.66 -0.67
C SER A 549 47.56 8.42 0.57
N LEU A 550 47.48 7.77 1.73
CA LEU A 550 48.63 7.83 2.65
C LEU A 550 49.88 7.39 1.86
N PRO A 551 50.99 8.15 1.86
CA PRO A 551 52.21 7.73 1.21
C PRO A 551 52.76 6.47 1.91
N PRO A 552 53.46 5.59 1.18
CA PRO A 552 53.95 4.34 1.75
C PRO A 552 55.04 4.64 2.78
N ILE A 553 54.96 3.96 3.93
CA ILE A 553 56.11 3.66 4.80
C ILE A 553 56.13 2.15 5.01
#